data_AF-A0A3C1ENP9-F1
#
_entry.id   AF-A0A3C1ENP9-F1
#
_cell.length_a   1.000
_cell.length_b   1.000
_cell.length_c   1.000
_cell.angle_alpha   90.00
_cell.angle_beta   90.00
_cell.angle_gamma   90.00
#
_symmetry.space_group_name_H-M   'P 1'
#
loop_
_entity.id
_entity.type
_entity.pdbx_description
1 polymer ?
#
loop_
_entity_poly.entity_id
_entity_poly.type
_entity_poly.pdbx_seq_one_letter_code
_entity_poly.pdbx_strand_id
1 'polypeptide(L)'
;MIFFRLGDNLIRMKSFRRSRVGQVVIPAMILFPTFMLFVYLIYETAKLSREKIRHQFAIDAAVFVEMTNYSDFLNRTAYVNGAFPMRIFDEGFKTTMIDCDQLDGCSGPKSLWEIMCKNGDFPMAGGTCDPGAKNEYKSEKSWDIAFGGLTGMGKNFGDPPDVGGTLEILTMNDAKHFWINWDDANQVYKLYVQIYQLLGSVEDAQYSVLKRLSAQHNFLKKSYWLNTGDDVNDAVTAANTFDSGINSAGDWRSSTVVRPLCYDRLNFYGNKPTGSAFQPWQVYAPDTPPVMPQTIDGCSGLFHLMWVKGGAVSKLREPLTSSMYLSRGIPVTQIWQAPHNYFNHDFNQGKPAVHVTIAIDGFAGAKAAVWPYPTPKFQVRSYP
;
A
#
# COMPACT_ATOMS: atom_id res chain seq x y z
N MET A 1 115.06 54.43 13.16
CA MET A 1 115.72 53.15 13.50
C MET A 1 114.77 52.04 13.08
N ILE A 2 115.24 51.16 12.19
CA ILE A 2 114.52 50.02 11.62
C ILE A 2 114.17 49.02 12.73
N PHE A 3 112.98 48.41 12.70
CA PHE A 3 112.82 46.94 12.72
C PHE A 3 111.36 46.51 12.45
N PHE A 4 111.22 45.65 11.45
CA PHE A 4 110.04 44.84 11.11
C PHE A 4 109.67 43.87 12.24
N ARG A 5 108.37 43.56 12.38
CA ARG A 5 107.94 42.16 12.56
C ARG A 5 106.50 41.95 12.09
N LEU A 6 106.36 41.06 11.11
CA LEU A 6 105.14 40.38 10.69
C LEU A 6 104.53 39.57 11.84
N GLY A 7 103.20 39.48 11.85
CA GLY A 7 102.43 38.60 12.73
C GLY A 7 101.00 38.46 12.22
N ASP A 8 100.74 37.33 11.59
CA ASP A 8 99.54 36.94 10.86
C ASP A 8 98.24 36.88 11.68
N ASN A 9 97.15 37.23 10.97
CA ASN A 9 95.83 36.59 10.95
C ASN A 9 95.32 35.89 12.22
N LEU A 10 94.35 36.52 12.89
CA LEU A 10 93.19 35.78 13.38
C LEU A 10 91.92 36.63 13.31
N ILE A 11 91.09 36.26 12.33
CA ILE A 11 89.77 36.80 12.05
C ILE A 11 88.92 36.65 13.31
N ARG A 12 88.56 37.79 13.89
CA ARG A 12 87.60 37.91 14.98
C ARG A 12 86.22 37.53 14.45
N MET A 13 85.87 36.24 14.53
CA MET A 13 84.50 35.77 14.33
C MET A 13 83.59 36.51 15.32
N LYS A 14 82.87 37.52 14.81
CA LYS A 14 81.70 38.07 15.49
C LYS A 14 80.71 36.93 15.63
N SER A 15 80.56 36.46 16.87
CA SER A 15 79.44 35.65 17.33
C SER A 15 78.13 36.20 16.75
N PHE A 16 77.61 35.52 15.73
CA PHE A 16 76.27 35.74 15.22
C PHE A 16 75.34 35.20 16.31
N ARG A 17 74.84 36.08 17.18
CA ARG A 17 73.72 35.78 18.08
C ARG A 17 72.54 35.38 17.18
N ARG A 18 72.36 34.07 16.97
CA ARG A 18 71.21 33.48 16.29
C ARG A 18 69.95 34.01 16.98
N SER A 19 69.24 34.92 16.32
CA SER A 19 67.95 35.41 16.76
C SER A 19 66.98 34.24 16.81
N ARG A 20 66.62 33.79 18.02
CA ARG A 20 65.59 32.77 18.27
C ARG A 20 64.18 33.24 17.85
N VAL A 21 64.02 34.51 17.46
CA VAL A 21 62.74 35.07 17.00
C VAL A 21 62.34 34.49 15.63
N GLY A 22 63.30 34.26 14.74
CA GLY A 22 63.03 33.65 13.41
C GLY A 22 62.61 32.18 13.48
N GLN A 23 62.98 31.46 14.55
CA GLN A 23 62.61 30.05 14.73
C GLN A 23 61.16 29.85 15.17
N VAL A 24 60.51 30.88 15.72
CA VAL A 24 59.08 30.84 16.08
C VAL A 24 58.22 31.42 14.95
N VAL A 25 58.72 32.47 14.28
CA VAL A 25 57.97 33.17 13.22
C VAL A 25 57.81 32.32 11.96
N ILE A 26 58.84 31.57 11.53
CA ILE A 26 58.78 30.76 10.30
C ILE A 26 57.76 29.61 10.43
N PRO A 27 57.77 28.78 11.51
CA PRO A 27 56.72 27.79 11.70
C PRO A 27 55.34 28.41 11.87
N ALA A 28 55.22 29.55 12.58
CA ALA A 28 53.93 30.22 12.78
C ALA A 28 53.33 30.77 11.47
N MET A 29 54.16 31.30 10.55
CA MET A 29 53.73 31.77 9.23
C MET A 29 53.21 30.63 8.32
N ILE A 30 53.61 29.39 8.56
CA ILE A 30 53.11 28.22 7.80
C ILE A 30 51.93 27.56 8.54
N LEU A 31 52.06 27.37 9.86
CA LEU A 31 51.07 26.70 10.68
C LEU A 31 49.76 27.48 10.75
N PHE A 32 49.81 28.82 10.87
CA PHE A 32 48.58 29.61 11.02
C PHE A 32 47.72 29.62 9.75
N PRO A 33 48.25 29.88 8.53
CA PRO A 33 47.45 29.76 7.31
C PRO A 33 46.99 28.32 7.04
N THR A 34 47.82 27.32 7.33
CA THR A 34 47.46 25.90 7.16
C THR A 34 46.32 25.51 8.10
N PHE A 35 46.39 25.93 9.36
CA PHE A 35 45.34 25.71 10.35
C PHE A 35 44.04 26.43 9.97
N MET A 36 44.12 27.69 9.50
CA MET A 36 42.96 28.42 9.00
C MET A 36 42.33 27.71 7.79
N LEU A 37 43.13 27.25 6.82
CA LEU A 37 42.64 26.49 5.67
C LEU A 37 41.94 25.20 6.12
N PHE A 38 42.50 24.50 7.10
CA PHE A 38 41.88 23.31 7.68
C PHE A 38 40.53 23.60 8.35
N VAL A 39 40.44 24.69 9.12
CA VAL A 39 39.17 25.13 9.74
C VAL A 39 38.13 25.47 8.67
N TYR A 40 38.52 26.20 7.61
CA TYR A 40 37.63 26.50 6.48
C TYR A 40 37.18 25.24 5.74
N LEU A 41 38.06 24.26 5.57
CA LEU A 41 37.72 22.99 4.92
C LEU A 41 36.73 22.18 5.75
N ILE A 42 36.90 22.12 7.07
CA ILE A 42 35.91 21.50 7.97
C ILE A 42 34.56 22.22 7.87
N TYR A 43 34.56 23.56 7.90
CA TYR A 43 33.34 24.35 7.81
C TYR A 43 32.58 24.10 6.50
N GLU A 44 33.26 24.16 5.36
CA GLU A 44 32.65 23.90 4.04
C GLU A 44 32.15 22.45 3.91
N THR A 45 32.91 21.48 4.44
CA THR A 45 32.49 20.07 4.46
C THR A 45 31.24 19.88 5.33
N ALA A 46 31.18 20.53 6.51
CA ALA A 46 30.03 20.46 7.40
C ALA A 46 28.79 21.11 6.78
N LYS A 47 28.96 22.25 6.09
CA LYS A 47 27.88 22.91 5.33
C LYS A 47 27.33 22.00 4.23
N LEU A 48 28.21 21.40 3.41
CA LEU A 48 27.82 20.50 2.34
C LEU A 48 27.16 19.21 2.87
N SER A 49 27.66 18.68 3.98
CA SER A 49 27.06 17.53 4.68
C SER A 49 25.65 17.85 5.18
N ARG A 50 25.46 19.01 5.83
CA ARG A 50 24.15 19.45 6.30
C ARG A 50 23.13 19.57 5.17
N GLU A 51 23.53 20.16 4.05
CA GLU A 51 22.68 20.28 2.87
C GLU A 51 22.31 18.91 2.29
N LYS A 52 23.28 18.02 2.10
CA LYS A 52 23.01 16.65 1.65
C LYS A 52 22.03 15.92 2.58
N ILE A 53 22.23 16.03 3.89
CA ILE A 53 21.35 15.43 4.90
C ILE A 53 19.93 16.00 4.80
N ARG A 54 19.78 17.31 4.58
CA ARG A 54 18.47 17.94 4.36
C ARG A 54 17.76 17.36 3.13
N HIS A 55 18.47 17.23 2.00
CA HIS A 55 17.89 16.63 0.80
C HIS A 55 17.56 15.14 0.98
N GLN A 56 18.35 14.40 1.77
CA GLN A 56 18.06 13.00 2.13
C GLN A 56 16.78 12.90 2.97
N PHE A 57 16.66 13.69 4.03
CA PHE A 57 15.44 13.72 4.84
C PHE A 57 14.21 14.16 4.03
N ALA A 58 14.38 15.11 3.11
CA ALA A 58 13.31 15.57 2.24
C ALA A 58 12.80 14.46 1.32
N ILE A 59 13.69 13.68 0.70
CA ILE A 59 13.27 12.57 -0.16
C ILE A 59 12.63 11.44 0.65
N ASP A 60 13.18 11.10 1.82
CA ASP A 60 12.65 10.05 2.70
C ASP A 60 11.20 10.37 3.09
N ALA A 61 10.94 11.60 3.54
CA ALA A 61 9.61 12.05 3.92
C ALA A 61 8.65 12.12 2.72
N ALA A 62 9.11 12.64 1.58
CA ALA A 62 8.28 12.78 0.38
C ALA A 62 7.82 11.43 -0.16
N VAL A 63 8.74 10.48 -0.28
CA VAL A 63 8.46 9.13 -0.79
C VAL A 63 7.63 8.33 0.20
N PHE A 64 7.87 8.49 1.50
CA PHE A 64 7.06 7.85 2.54
C PHE A 64 5.60 8.29 2.47
N VAL A 65 5.34 9.60 2.36
CA VAL A 65 3.98 10.14 2.24
C VAL A 65 3.31 9.66 0.95
N GLU A 66 4.03 9.64 -0.17
CA GLU A 66 3.49 9.18 -1.44
C GLU A 66 3.10 7.68 -1.38
N MET A 67 3.98 6.83 -0.85
CA MET A 67 3.70 5.40 -0.68
C MET A 67 2.56 5.13 0.31
N THR A 68 2.36 6.02 1.30
CA THR A 68 1.24 5.91 2.25
C THR A 68 -0.11 5.92 1.53
N ASN A 69 -0.26 6.68 0.44
CA ASN A 69 -1.50 6.67 -0.34
C ASN A 69 -1.82 5.29 -0.94
N TYR A 70 -0.79 4.56 -1.40
CA TYR A 70 -0.95 3.20 -1.92
C TYR A 70 -1.25 2.19 -0.81
N SER A 71 -0.57 2.31 0.33
CA SER A 71 -0.83 1.49 1.51
C SER A 71 -2.26 1.66 2.04
N ASP A 72 -2.73 2.91 2.12
CA ASP A 72 -4.09 3.25 2.53
C ASP A 72 -5.13 2.72 1.56
N PHE A 73 -4.90 2.87 0.25
CA PHE A 73 -5.76 2.27 -0.77
C PHE A 73 -5.84 0.75 -0.58
N LEU A 74 -4.71 0.04 -0.53
CA LEU A 74 -4.68 -1.41 -0.37
C LEU A 74 -5.35 -1.88 0.93
N ASN A 75 -5.17 -1.17 2.04
CA ASN A 75 -5.85 -1.48 3.30
C ASN A 75 -7.37 -1.30 3.16
N ARG A 76 -7.83 -0.19 2.58
CA ARG A 76 -9.27 0.08 2.38
C ARG A 76 -9.91 -0.93 1.43
N THR A 77 -9.23 -1.26 0.33
CA THR A 77 -9.65 -2.30 -0.60
C THR A 77 -9.76 -3.65 0.11
N ALA A 78 -8.81 -4.02 0.97
CA ALA A 78 -8.91 -5.25 1.76
C ALA A 78 -10.10 -5.25 2.75
N TYR A 79 -10.45 -4.10 3.33
CA TYR A 79 -11.66 -3.98 4.16
C TYR A 79 -12.94 -4.19 3.33
N VAL A 80 -13.05 -3.51 2.18
CA VAL A 80 -14.20 -3.59 1.27
C VAL A 80 -14.36 -5.00 0.71
N ASN A 81 -13.27 -5.66 0.34
CA ASN A 81 -13.28 -7.00 -0.23
C ASN A 81 -13.57 -8.12 0.78
N GLY A 82 -13.50 -7.85 2.09
CA GLY A 82 -13.47 -8.92 3.09
C GLY A 82 -14.18 -8.56 4.38
N ALA A 83 -13.50 -7.78 5.22
CA ALA A 83 -13.92 -7.56 6.60
C ALA A 83 -15.27 -6.84 6.75
N PHE A 84 -15.59 -5.90 5.87
CA PHE A 84 -16.87 -5.19 5.91
C PHE A 84 -18.05 -6.08 5.52
N PRO A 85 -18.08 -6.72 4.34
CA PRO A 85 -19.11 -7.70 4.03
C PRO A 85 -19.28 -8.74 5.14
N MET A 86 -18.19 -9.38 5.56
CA MET A 86 -18.22 -10.40 6.62
C MET A 86 -18.96 -9.91 7.88
N ARG A 87 -18.57 -8.73 8.40
CA ARG A 87 -19.16 -8.20 9.64
C ARG A 87 -20.61 -7.76 9.45
N ILE A 88 -20.94 -7.09 8.35
CA ILE A 88 -22.31 -6.62 8.09
C ILE A 88 -23.28 -7.81 8.01
N PHE A 89 -22.90 -8.87 7.28
CA PHE A 89 -23.74 -10.05 7.17
C PHE A 89 -23.77 -10.89 8.47
N ASP A 90 -22.66 -10.97 9.22
CA ASP A 90 -22.63 -11.64 10.54
C ASP A 90 -23.53 -10.92 11.56
N GLU A 91 -23.45 -9.59 11.65
CA GLU A 91 -24.29 -8.81 12.58
C GLU A 91 -25.76 -8.77 12.13
N GLY A 92 -26.02 -8.73 10.83
CA GLY A 92 -27.38 -8.61 10.28
C GLY A 92 -28.18 -9.90 10.25
N PHE A 93 -27.55 -11.06 10.00
CA PHE A 93 -28.27 -12.29 9.66
C PHE A 93 -27.90 -13.54 10.46
N LYS A 94 -26.89 -13.48 11.34
CA LYS A 94 -26.47 -14.66 12.13
C LYS A 94 -27.56 -15.12 13.10
N THR A 95 -28.34 -14.21 13.63
CA THR A 95 -29.43 -14.51 14.58
C THR A 95 -30.76 -14.83 13.89
N THR A 96 -30.86 -14.61 12.58
CA THR A 96 -32.08 -14.84 11.80
C THR A 96 -32.16 -16.31 11.42
N MET A 97 -32.80 -17.10 12.28
CA MET A 97 -33.00 -18.53 12.05
C MET A 97 -34.13 -18.75 11.06
N ILE A 98 -33.86 -19.55 10.04
CA ILE A 98 -34.83 -20.00 9.05
C ILE A 98 -35.15 -21.46 9.34
N ASP A 99 -36.43 -21.73 9.52
CA ASP A 99 -36.92 -23.08 9.76
C ASP A 99 -36.74 -23.93 8.51
N CYS A 100 -36.42 -25.20 8.72
CA CYS A 100 -36.31 -26.15 7.64
C CYS A 100 -37.61 -26.94 7.50
N ASP A 101 -38.05 -27.16 6.27
CA ASP A 101 -39.21 -28.01 6.03
C ASP A 101 -38.83 -29.48 6.29
N GLN A 102 -39.67 -30.19 7.05
CA GLN A 102 -39.37 -31.54 7.57
C GLN A 102 -39.40 -32.63 6.48
N LEU A 103 -39.71 -32.27 5.24
CA LEU A 103 -39.93 -33.20 4.14
C LEU A 103 -38.63 -33.78 3.55
N ASP A 104 -37.47 -33.13 3.71
CA ASP A 104 -36.19 -33.60 3.13
C ASP A 104 -35.01 -33.50 4.12
N GLY A 105 -34.79 -34.57 4.91
CA GLY A 105 -33.47 -34.90 5.50
C GLY A 105 -32.73 -33.79 6.24
N CYS A 106 -33.44 -32.81 6.80
CA CYS A 106 -32.82 -31.56 7.18
C CYS A 106 -32.18 -31.60 8.58
N SER A 107 -30.99 -30.99 8.69
CA SER A 107 -30.19 -30.95 9.93
C SER A 107 -30.69 -29.95 10.99
N GLY A 108 -31.93 -29.48 10.87
CA GLY A 108 -32.55 -28.47 11.73
C GLY A 108 -32.52 -27.05 11.14
N PRO A 109 -33.02 -26.05 11.89
CA PRO A 109 -33.07 -24.66 11.45
C PRO A 109 -31.66 -24.11 11.24
N LYS A 110 -31.49 -23.28 10.21
CA LYS A 110 -30.21 -22.68 9.82
C LYS A 110 -30.30 -21.17 9.82
N SER A 111 -29.23 -20.50 10.21
CA SER A 111 -29.20 -19.04 10.10
C SER A 111 -29.19 -18.61 8.63
N LEU A 112 -29.85 -17.50 8.31
CA LEU A 112 -29.80 -16.91 6.97
C LEU A 112 -28.36 -16.59 6.55
N TRP A 113 -27.52 -16.19 7.51
CA TRP A 113 -26.09 -16.03 7.33
C TRP A 113 -25.39 -17.31 6.82
N GLU A 114 -25.71 -18.47 7.39
CA GLU A 114 -25.13 -19.76 6.96
C GLU A 114 -25.57 -20.14 5.55
N ILE A 115 -26.83 -19.87 5.21
CA ILE A 115 -27.38 -20.12 3.86
C ILE A 115 -26.64 -19.26 2.83
N MET A 116 -26.62 -17.94 3.03
CA MET A 116 -25.96 -16.99 2.12
C MET A 116 -24.44 -17.24 2.00
N CYS A 117 -23.79 -17.63 3.10
CA CYS A 117 -22.38 -18.00 3.07
C CYS A 117 -22.14 -19.21 2.16
N LYS A 118 -22.97 -20.27 2.26
CA LYS A 118 -22.84 -21.48 1.44
C LYS A 118 -23.07 -21.19 -0.05
N ASN A 119 -23.85 -20.15 -0.35
CA ASN A 119 -24.05 -19.64 -1.71
C ASN A 119 -22.88 -18.77 -2.20
N GLY A 120 -21.89 -18.47 -1.35
CA GLY A 120 -20.72 -17.69 -1.72
C GLY A 120 -21.04 -16.21 -1.94
N ASP A 121 -22.06 -15.69 -1.26
CA ASP A 121 -22.56 -14.31 -1.41
C ASP A 121 -21.62 -13.26 -0.83
N PHE A 122 -20.86 -13.65 0.19
CA PHE A 122 -19.88 -12.80 0.87
C PHE A 122 -18.74 -13.66 1.44
N PRO A 123 -17.56 -13.07 1.67
CA PRO A 123 -16.43 -13.77 2.24
C PRO A 123 -16.48 -13.77 3.78
N MET A 124 -15.79 -14.73 4.38
CA MET A 124 -15.82 -14.98 5.81
C MET A 124 -14.53 -15.66 6.32
N ALA A 125 -14.31 -15.64 7.63
CA ALA A 125 -13.16 -16.27 8.25
C ALA A 125 -13.08 -17.77 7.89
N GLY A 126 -11.92 -18.20 7.40
CA GLY A 126 -11.60 -19.54 6.93
C GLY A 126 -12.37 -20.01 5.69
N GLY A 127 -13.32 -19.22 5.17
CA GLY A 127 -14.29 -19.70 4.17
C GLY A 127 -15.25 -20.78 4.70
N THR A 128 -15.32 -20.98 6.03
CA THR A 128 -16.12 -22.03 6.68
C THR A 128 -17.53 -21.55 7.07
N CYS A 129 -18.55 -21.95 6.32
CA CYS A 129 -19.95 -21.56 6.56
C CYS A 129 -20.64 -22.26 7.74
N ASP A 130 -19.88 -22.67 8.77
CA ASP A 130 -20.43 -23.34 9.94
C ASP A 130 -20.51 -22.35 11.12
N PRO A 131 -21.71 -22.07 11.67
CA PRO A 131 -21.86 -21.21 12.85
C PRO A 131 -21.19 -21.77 14.12
N GLY A 132 -20.91 -23.07 14.16
CA GLY A 132 -20.18 -23.76 15.23
C GLY A 132 -18.66 -23.75 15.06
N ALA A 133 -18.14 -23.34 13.90
CA ALA A 133 -16.72 -23.04 13.76
C ALA A 133 -16.41 -21.92 14.76
N LYS A 134 -15.59 -22.24 15.77
CA LYS A 134 -15.23 -21.29 16.82
C LYS A 134 -14.82 -19.98 16.15
N ASN A 135 -15.32 -18.86 16.68
CA ASN A 135 -14.98 -17.50 16.27
C ASN A 135 -13.46 -17.21 16.48
N GLU A 136 -12.57 -17.96 15.83
CA GLU A 136 -11.11 -17.86 15.94
C GLU A 136 -10.58 -16.57 15.32
N TYR A 137 -11.42 -15.83 14.58
CA TYR A 137 -11.12 -14.45 14.18
C TYR A 137 -10.89 -13.49 15.37
N LYS A 138 -11.32 -13.86 16.59
CA LYS A 138 -11.04 -13.07 17.81
C LYS A 138 -9.64 -13.32 18.39
N SER A 139 -8.96 -14.39 18.00
CA SER A 139 -7.63 -14.77 18.54
C SER A 139 -6.49 -14.80 17.52
N GLU A 140 -6.78 -14.66 16.22
CA GLU A 140 -5.77 -14.90 15.17
C GLU A 140 -4.90 -13.70 14.80
N LYS A 141 -3.61 -14.01 14.55
CA LYS A 141 -2.60 -13.09 14.03
C LYS A 141 -2.82 -12.77 12.53
N SER A 142 -3.70 -13.46 11.82
CA SER A 142 -4.13 -13.20 10.44
C SER A 142 -5.66 -13.19 10.34
N TRP A 143 -6.20 -12.44 9.39
CA TRP A 143 -7.63 -12.48 9.07
C TRP A 143 -7.76 -13.32 7.80
N ASP A 144 -7.95 -14.62 7.97
CA ASP A 144 -8.04 -15.55 6.83
C ASP A 144 -9.44 -15.48 6.23
N ILE A 145 -9.84 -14.31 5.72
CA ILE A 145 -11.17 -14.07 5.14
C ILE A 145 -11.17 -14.60 3.71
N ALA A 146 -12.12 -15.47 3.35
CA ALA A 146 -12.25 -16.04 2.01
C ALA A 146 -13.71 -16.36 1.68
N PHE A 147 -14.05 -16.49 0.40
CA PHE A 147 -15.39 -16.96 0.01
C PHE A 147 -15.56 -18.44 0.32
N GLY A 148 -16.63 -18.77 1.05
CA GLY A 148 -17.01 -20.16 1.34
C GLY A 148 -17.92 -20.76 0.27
N GLY A 149 -18.37 -21.99 0.53
CA GLY A 149 -19.41 -22.63 -0.28
C GLY A 149 -18.95 -23.15 -1.65
N LEU A 150 -19.82 -23.92 -2.31
CA LEU A 150 -19.51 -24.58 -3.59
C LEU A 150 -19.29 -23.57 -4.72
N THR A 151 -20.07 -22.49 -4.73
CA THR A 151 -20.04 -21.42 -5.73
C THR A 151 -19.03 -20.32 -5.40
N GLY A 152 -18.77 -20.06 -4.11
CA GLY A 152 -17.86 -19.01 -3.65
C GLY A 152 -16.40 -19.42 -3.63
N MET A 153 -16.07 -20.69 -3.28
CA MET A 153 -14.68 -21.15 -3.19
C MET A 153 -13.88 -20.92 -4.48
N GLY A 154 -14.51 -21.08 -5.65
CA GLY A 154 -13.86 -20.87 -6.95
C GLY A 154 -13.32 -19.44 -7.13
N LYS A 155 -13.93 -18.45 -6.47
CA LYS A 155 -13.46 -17.06 -6.50
C LYS A 155 -12.04 -16.97 -5.93
N ASN A 156 -11.73 -17.66 -4.84
CA ASN A 156 -10.46 -17.52 -4.10
C ASN A 156 -9.20 -17.95 -4.88
N PHE A 157 -9.32 -18.57 -6.06
CA PHE A 157 -8.17 -19.15 -6.76
C PHE A 157 -7.79 -18.44 -8.07
N GLY A 158 -8.62 -17.52 -8.57
CA GLY A 158 -8.34 -16.75 -9.79
C GLY A 158 -7.62 -15.43 -9.56
N ASP A 159 -6.76 -15.02 -10.51
CA ASP A 159 -6.10 -13.71 -10.58
C ASP A 159 -6.18 -13.14 -12.00
N PRO A 160 -7.24 -12.38 -12.37
CA PRO A 160 -8.39 -11.98 -11.55
C PRO A 160 -9.36 -13.12 -11.26
N PRO A 161 -10.16 -13.03 -10.18
CA PRO A 161 -11.21 -14.00 -9.91
C PRO A 161 -12.36 -13.86 -10.93
N ASP A 162 -12.99 -14.99 -11.24
CA ASP A 162 -14.17 -15.03 -12.09
C ASP A 162 -15.42 -14.75 -11.24
N VAL A 163 -15.97 -13.54 -11.37
CA VAL A 163 -17.29 -13.19 -10.90
C VAL A 163 -18.24 -13.37 -12.07
N GLY A 164 -18.94 -14.50 -12.14
CA GLY A 164 -19.87 -14.78 -13.25
C GLY A 164 -20.92 -13.67 -13.43
N GLY A 165 -21.68 -13.70 -14.53
CA GLY A 165 -22.63 -12.61 -14.86
C GLY A 165 -23.89 -12.55 -13.98
N THR A 166 -24.20 -13.58 -13.20
CA THR A 166 -25.39 -13.63 -12.34
C THR A 166 -25.06 -14.25 -10.99
N LEU A 167 -25.45 -13.57 -9.91
CA LEU A 167 -25.37 -14.10 -8.55
C LEU A 167 -26.76 -14.53 -8.08
N GLU A 168 -26.87 -15.74 -7.55
CA GLU A 168 -28.08 -16.22 -6.88
C GLU A 168 -27.89 -16.13 -5.36
N ILE A 169 -28.43 -15.07 -4.75
CA ILE A 169 -28.25 -14.78 -3.30
C ILE A 169 -28.92 -15.87 -2.46
N LEU A 170 -30.16 -16.20 -2.84
CA LEU A 170 -30.90 -17.32 -2.30
C LEU A 170 -31.20 -18.21 -3.47
N THR A 171 -30.80 -19.47 -3.44
CA THR A 171 -30.97 -20.39 -4.57
C THR A 171 -32.35 -21.03 -4.56
N MET A 172 -32.75 -21.62 -5.70
CA MET A 172 -33.97 -22.43 -5.75
C MET A 172 -33.92 -23.59 -4.76
N ASN A 173 -32.72 -24.14 -4.52
CA ASN A 173 -32.53 -25.22 -3.57
C ASN A 173 -32.80 -24.75 -2.14
N ASP A 174 -32.36 -23.54 -1.77
CA ASP A 174 -32.61 -22.98 -0.45
C ASP A 174 -34.10 -22.78 -0.22
N ALA A 175 -34.83 -22.22 -1.18
CA ALA A 175 -36.28 -22.02 -1.07
C ALA A 175 -37.10 -23.32 -1.05
N LYS A 176 -36.52 -24.45 -1.47
CA LYS A 176 -37.16 -25.77 -1.34
C LYS A 176 -36.95 -26.40 0.04
N HIS A 177 -35.77 -26.20 0.62
CA HIS A 177 -35.40 -26.83 1.89
C HIS A 177 -35.78 -25.96 3.09
N PHE A 178 -35.65 -24.65 2.96
CA PHE A 178 -35.87 -23.68 4.03
C PHE A 178 -37.12 -22.86 3.78
N TRP A 179 -37.83 -22.57 4.87
CA TRP A 179 -39.03 -21.76 4.87
C TRP A 179 -38.68 -20.27 4.74
N ILE A 180 -38.39 -19.81 3.53
CA ILE A 180 -38.00 -18.43 3.25
C ILE A 180 -39.18 -17.69 2.62
N ASN A 181 -39.92 -16.90 3.38
CA ASN A 181 -41.02 -16.10 2.83
C ASN A 181 -40.51 -15.19 1.69
N TRP A 182 -41.26 -15.12 0.59
CA TRP A 182 -40.97 -14.21 -0.53
C TRP A 182 -40.71 -12.76 -0.12
N ASP A 183 -41.48 -12.22 0.82
CA ASP A 183 -41.31 -10.84 1.29
C ASP A 183 -39.99 -10.66 2.05
N ASP A 184 -39.56 -11.68 2.82
CA ASP A 184 -38.28 -11.68 3.51
C ASP A 184 -37.12 -11.83 2.51
N ALA A 185 -37.25 -12.75 1.55
CA ALA A 185 -36.27 -12.92 0.47
C ALA A 185 -36.06 -11.62 -0.32
N ASN A 186 -37.14 -10.89 -0.61
CA ASN A 186 -37.10 -9.60 -1.27
C ASN A 186 -36.42 -8.52 -0.40
N GLN A 187 -36.61 -8.55 0.92
CA GLN A 187 -35.90 -7.64 1.84
C GLN A 187 -34.39 -7.95 1.90
N VAL A 188 -34.02 -9.23 1.96
CA VAL A 188 -32.61 -9.67 1.92
C VAL A 188 -31.94 -9.22 0.63
N TYR A 189 -32.61 -9.41 -0.51
CA TYR A 189 -32.15 -8.92 -1.80
C TYR A 189 -31.91 -7.41 -1.80
N LYS A 190 -32.89 -6.62 -1.33
CA LYS A 190 -32.76 -5.14 -1.27
C LYS A 190 -31.59 -4.71 -0.38
N LEU A 191 -31.44 -5.35 0.78
CA LEU A 191 -30.35 -5.04 1.71
C LEU A 191 -28.99 -5.41 1.12
N TYR A 192 -28.89 -6.57 0.46
CA TYR A 192 -27.68 -6.99 -0.25
C TYR A 192 -27.24 -5.96 -1.28
N VAL A 193 -28.18 -5.51 -2.14
CA VAL A 193 -27.92 -4.48 -3.14
C VAL A 193 -27.46 -3.18 -2.49
N GLN A 194 -28.12 -2.72 -1.43
CA GLN A 194 -27.75 -1.50 -0.72
C GLN A 194 -26.35 -1.55 -0.12
N ILE A 195 -25.98 -2.67 0.50
CA ILE A 195 -24.65 -2.87 1.10
C ILE A 195 -23.58 -2.77 0.03
N TYR A 196 -23.71 -3.54 -1.05
CA TYR A 196 -22.69 -3.59 -2.11
C TYR A 196 -22.65 -2.33 -2.98
N GLN A 197 -23.78 -1.63 -3.12
CA GLN A 197 -23.80 -0.29 -3.71
C GLN A 197 -23.04 0.73 -2.85
N LEU A 198 -23.21 0.69 -1.53
CA LEU A 198 -22.45 1.54 -0.60
C LEU A 198 -20.95 1.22 -0.65
N LEU A 199 -20.59 -0.06 -0.58
CA LEU A 199 -19.21 -0.51 -0.67
C LEU A 199 -18.55 -0.10 -2.00
N GLY A 200 -19.28 -0.23 -3.11
CA GLY A 200 -18.83 0.23 -4.43
C GLY A 200 -18.59 1.74 -4.46
N SER A 201 -19.50 2.54 -3.90
CA SER A 201 -19.34 4.00 -3.82
C SER A 201 -18.15 4.42 -2.95
N VAL A 202 -17.92 3.73 -1.82
CA VAL A 202 -16.76 3.98 -0.96
C VAL A 202 -15.48 3.70 -1.73
N GLU A 203 -15.39 2.55 -2.39
CA GLU A 203 -14.20 2.14 -3.13
C GLU A 203 -13.92 3.02 -4.35
N ASP A 204 -14.97 3.45 -5.08
CA ASP A 204 -14.83 4.38 -6.19
C ASP A 204 -14.20 5.70 -5.75
N ALA A 205 -14.68 6.24 -4.62
CA ALA A 205 -14.10 7.45 -4.03
C ALA A 205 -12.62 7.23 -3.65
N GLN A 206 -12.27 6.08 -3.07
CA GLN A 206 -10.87 5.76 -2.73
C GLN A 206 -9.99 5.67 -3.97
N TYR A 207 -10.45 4.98 -5.00
CA TYR A 207 -9.68 4.80 -6.22
C TYR A 207 -9.55 6.10 -7.01
N SER A 208 -10.58 6.95 -7.01
CA SER A 208 -10.54 8.29 -7.58
C SER A 208 -9.50 9.17 -6.87
N VAL A 209 -9.45 9.13 -5.54
CA VAL A 209 -8.42 9.83 -4.75
C VAL A 209 -7.02 9.32 -5.12
N LEU A 210 -6.79 8.00 -5.13
CA LEU A 210 -5.49 7.44 -5.52
C LEU A 210 -5.09 7.90 -6.93
N LYS A 211 -5.99 7.81 -7.92
CA LYS A 211 -5.74 8.24 -9.31
C LYS A 211 -5.35 9.71 -9.38
N ARG A 212 -5.99 10.57 -8.59
CA ARG A 212 -5.70 12.00 -8.53
C ARG A 212 -4.39 12.32 -7.82
N LEU A 213 -4.08 11.65 -6.72
CA LEU A 213 -2.87 11.89 -5.92
C LEU A 213 -1.61 11.39 -6.63
N SER A 214 -1.70 10.19 -7.23
CA SER A 214 -0.61 9.59 -8.01
C SER A 214 -0.37 10.29 -9.35
N ALA A 215 -1.33 11.07 -9.85
CA ALA A 215 -1.13 11.84 -11.08
C ALA A 215 -0.01 12.88 -10.88
N GLN A 216 1.10 12.68 -11.60
CA GLN A 216 2.29 13.56 -11.63
C GLN A 216 3.05 13.66 -10.29
N HIS A 217 2.70 12.85 -9.28
CA HIS A 217 3.29 12.82 -7.94
C HIS A 217 3.46 14.21 -7.31
N ASN A 218 2.41 15.04 -7.39
CA ASN A 218 2.44 16.40 -6.88
C ASN A 218 2.63 16.45 -5.35
N PHE A 219 2.18 15.43 -4.61
CA PHE A 219 2.39 15.33 -3.16
C PHE A 219 3.85 15.07 -2.82
N LEU A 220 4.49 14.11 -3.49
CA LEU A 220 5.93 13.89 -3.41
C LEU A 220 6.70 15.19 -3.67
N LYS A 221 6.44 15.87 -4.80
CA LYS A 221 7.17 17.11 -5.18
C LYS A 221 6.99 18.23 -4.15
N LYS A 222 5.77 18.44 -3.65
CA LYS A 222 5.48 19.45 -2.62
C LYS A 222 6.10 19.09 -1.28
N SER A 223 6.10 17.82 -0.89
CA SER A 223 6.74 17.37 0.35
C SER A 223 8.25 17.57 0.29
N TYR A 224 8.88 17.29 -0.85
CA TYR A 224 10.30 17.59 -1.06
C TYR A 224 10.58 19.08 -0.92
N TRP A 225 9.81 19.90 -1.64
CA TRP A 225 9.90 21.37 -1.59
C TRP A 225 9.81 21.93 -0.17
N LEU A 226 8.85 21.46 0.64
CA LEU A 226 8.66 21.93 2.02
C LEU A 226 9.89 21.69 2.90
N ASN A 227 10.70 20.67 2.60
CA ASN A 227 11.86 20.29 3.40
C ASN A 227 13.18 20.89 2.88
N THR A 228 13.27 21.25 1.60
CA THR A 228 14.49 21.82 1.01
C THR A 228 14.41 23.31 0.71
N GLY A 229 13.21 23.82 0.40
CA GLY A 229 12.99 25.19 -0.05
C GLY A 229 13.37 25.46 -1.51
N ASP A 230 13.69 24.42 -2.28
CA ASP A 230 14.08 24.53 -3.70
C ASP A 230 12.87 24.78 -4.63
N ASP A 231 12.97 24.62 -5.95
CA ASP A 231 11.76 24.65 -6.78
C ASP A 231 11.01 23.32 -6.68
N VAL A 232 9.67 23.35 -6.72
CA VAL A 232 8.83 22.13 -6.70
C VAL A 232 9.20 21.18 -7.86
N ASN A 233 9.67 21.72 -8.99
CA ASN A 233 10.08 20.96 -10.16
C ASN A 233 11.47 20.32 -10.03
N ASP A 234 12.25 20.67 -9.01
CA ASP A 234 13.54 20.03 -8.80
C ASP A 234 13.37 18.56 -8.40
N ALA A 235 12.27 18.22 -7.73
CA ALA A 235 11.89 16.85 -7.35
C ALA A 235 11.37 15.97 -8.51
N VAL A 236 11.49 16.40 -9.76
CA VAL A 236 11.00 15.64 -10.93
C VAL A 236 11.73 14.30 -11.09
N THR A 237 13.02 14.22 -10.75
CA THR A 237 13.77 12.96 -10.85
C THR A 237 13.22 11.92 -9.87
N ALA A 238 12.94 12.32 -8.63
CA ALA A 238 12.29 11.47 -7.65
C ALA A 238 10.89 11.02 -8.11
N ALA A 239 10.07 11.96 -8.60
CA ALA A 239 8.74 11.64 -9.09
C ALA A 239 8.78 10.62 -10.24
N ASN A 240 9.69 10.79 -11.21
CA ASN A 240 9.82 9.88 -12.35
C ASN A 240 10.37 8.51 -11.95
N THR A 241 11.33 8.45 -11.02
CA THR A 241 11.88 7.17 -10.53
C THR A 241 10.85 6.42 -9.70
N PHE A 242 10.07 7.11 -8.88
CA PHE A 242 8.93 6.54 -8.16
C PHE A 242 7.85 6.02 -9.12
N ASP A 243 7.41 6.83 -10.10
CA ASP A 243 6.40 6.44 -11.10
C ASP A 243 6.85 5.22 -11.91
N SER A 244 8.12 5.21 -12.34
CA SER A 244 8.69 4.07 -13.08
C SER A 244 8.74 2.81 -12.23
N GLY A 245 9.06 2.94 -10.94
CA GLY A 245 9.08 1.83 -10.00
C GLY A 245 7.69 1.25 -9.77
N ILE A 246 6.70 2.11 -9.50
CA ILE A 246 5.33 1.68 -9.19
C ILE A 246 4.62 1.08 -10.41
N ASN A 247 4.86 1.65 -11.60
CA ASN A 247 4.22 1.22 -12.84
C ASN A 247 4.98 0.10 -13.58
N SER A 248 6.08 -0.41 -13.02
CA SER A 248 6.86 -1.51 -13.61
C SER A 248 6.07 -2.83 -13.77
N ALA A 249 4.99 -3.02 -13.01
CA ALA A 249 4.07 -4.16 -13.11
C ALA A 249 2.77 -3.85 -13.88
N GLY A 250 2.65 -2.62 -14.38
CA GLY A 250 1.46 -2.04 -15.00
C GLY A 250 1.04 -0.73 -14.31
N ASP A 251 0.31 0.11 -15.04
CA ASP A 251 -0.21 1.38 -14.51
C ASP A 251 -1.32 1.13 -13.47
N TRP A 252 -1.14 1.61 -12.24
CA TRP A 252 -2.13 1.50 -11.16
C TRP A 252 -3.44 2.25 -11.45
N ARG A 253 -3.42 3.17 -12.41
CA ARG A 253 -4.60 3.92 -12.89
C ARG A 253 -5.36 3.17 -13.99
N SER A 254 -4.81 2.04 -14.46
CA SER A 254 -5.39 1.20 -15.49
C SER A 254 -6.22 0.06 -14.91
N SER A 255 -7.29 -0.29 -15.62
CA SER A 255 -8.13 -1.47 -15.35
C SER A 255 -7.39 -2.79 -15.47
N THR A 256 -6.17 -2.80 -16.03
CA THR A 256 -5.31 -3.97 -16.12
C THR A 256 -4.57 -4.31 -14.81
N VAL A 257 -4.52 -3.35 -13.87
CA VAL A 257 -3.88 -3.52 -12.55
C VAL A 257 -4.90 -3.42 -11.44
N VAL A 258 -5.82 -2.45 -11.52
CA VAL A 258 -6.88 -2.24 -10.54
C VAL A 258 -8.19 -2.19 -11.29
N ARG A 259 -9.10 -3.14 -11.06
CA ARG A 259 -10.45 -3.06 -11.62
C ARG A 259 -11.52 -3.59 -10.67
N PRO A 260 -12.70 -2.96 -10.65
CA PRO A 260 -13.85 -3.50 -9.97
C PRO A 260 -14.39 -4.73 -10.70
N LEU A 261 -14.97 -5.62 -9.91
CA LEU A 261 -15.63 -6.85 -10.34
C LEU A 261 -17.07 -6.80 -9.85
N CYS A 262 -18.02 -7.03 -10.77
CA CYS A 262 -19.44 -6.81 -10.52
C CYS A 262 -20.30 -7.94 -11.07
N TYR A 263 -21.52 -7.99 -10.56
CA TYR A 263 -22.60 -8.82 -11.07
C TYR A 263 -23.55 -8.00 -11.94
N ASP A 264 -23.73 -8.41 -13.20
CA ASP A 264 -24.68 -7.76 -14.11
C ASP A 264 -26.13 -8.01 -13.67
N ARG A 265 -26.39 -9.17 -13.07
CA ARG A 265 -27.72 -9.59 -12.61
C ARG A 265 -27.66 -10.25 -11.25
N LEU A 266 -28.74 -10.12 -10.52
CA LEU A 266 -28.96 -10.82 -9.26
C LEU A 266 -30.25 -11.61 -9.35
N ASN A 267 -30.28 -12.78 -8.73
CA ASN A 267 -31.45 -13.60 -8.62
C ASN A 267 -31.66 -14.02 -7.16
N PHE A 268 -32.91 -14.28 -6.80
CA PHE A 268 -33.28 -14.79 -5.49
C PHE A 268 -34.59 -15.56 -5.58
N TYR A 269 -34.72 -16.61 -4.77
CA TYR A 269 -35.92 -17.43 -4.68
C TYR A 269 -36.52 -17.33 -3.27
N GLY A 270 -37.85 -17.45 -3.16
CA GLY A 270 -38.56 -17.51 -1.90
C GLY A 270 -39.93 -18.19 -2.04
N ASN A 271 -40.59 -18.48 -0.94
CA ASN A 271 -41.86 -19.18 -0.88
C ASN A 271 -43.03 -18.20 -0.85
N LYS A 272 -44.01 -18.41 -1.75
CA LYS A 272 -45.24 -17.61 -1.84
C LYS A 272 -46.47 -18.49 -1.62
N PRO A 273 -47.48 -18.04 -0.86
CA PRO A 273 -48.70 -18.84 -0.67
C PRO A 273 -49.49 -18.91 -1.96
N THR A 274 -50.02 -20.09 -2.28
CA THR A 274 -50.77 -20.35 -3.53
C THR A 274 -52.29 -20.27 -3.32
N GLY A 275 -52.75 -20.20 -2.06
CA GLY A 275 -54.17 -20.32 -1.71
C GLY A 275 -54.74 -21.74 -1.85
N SER A 276 -53.95 -22.73 -2.27
CA SER A 276 -54.37 -24.13 -2.39
C SER A 276 -54.07 -24.92 -1.11
N ALA A 277 -55.06 -25.64 -0.58
CA ALA A 277 -54.86 -26.48 0.61
C ALA A 277 -53.91 -27.66 0.37
N PHE A 278 -53.75 -28.10 -0.88
CA PHE A 278 -52.94 -29.27 -1.26
C PHE A 278 -51.49 -28.93 -1.61
N GLN A 279 -51.23 -27.67 -1.95
CA GLN A 279 -49.89 -27.18 -2.23
C GLN A 279 -49.82 -25.76 -1.68
N PRO A 280 -49.79 -25.58 -0.34
CA PRO A 280 -50.00 -24.28 0.30
C PRO A 280 -48.99 -23.21 -0.15
N TRP A 281 -47.86 -23.64 -0.69
CA TRP A 281 -46.76 -22.78 -1.08
C TRP A 281 -46.13 -23.22 -2.40
N GLN A 282 -45.59 -22.24 -3.12
CA GLN A 282 -44.78 -22.45 -4.31
C GLN A 282 -43.50 -21.64 -4.20
N VAL A 283 -42.40 -22.19 -4.72
CA VAL A 283 -41.17 -21.42 -4.91
C VAL A 283 -41.40 -20.41 -6.01
N TYR A 284 -41.07 -19.16 -5.74
CA TYR A 284 -41.26 -18.02 -6.60
C TYR A 284 -39.92 -17.28 -6.76
N ALA A 285 -39.69 -16.77 -7.97
CA ALA A 285 -38.58 -15.92 -8.34
C ALA A 285 -39.04 -14.94 -9.43
N PRO A 286 -38.32 -13.84 -9.67
CA PRO A 286 -38.61 -12.97 -10.80
C PRO A 286 -38.45 -13.75 -12.12
N ASP A 287 -39.39 -13.59 -13.07
CA ASP A 287 -39.35 -14.27 -14.38
C ASP A 287 -38.05 -13.98 -15.16
N THR A 288 -37.47 -12.80 -14.93
CA THR A 288 -36.15 -12.43 -15.44
C THR A 288 -35.32 -11.84 -14.29
N PRO A 289 -34.08 -12.32 -14.06
CA PRO A 289 -33.20 -11.75 -13.04
C PRO A 289 -32.99 -10.25 -13.30
N PRO A 290 -33.28 -9.38 -12.30
CA PRO A 290 -33.10 -7.93 -12.44
C PRO A 290 -31.68 -7.57 -12.89
N VAL A 291 -31.59 -6.66 -13.87
CA VAL A 291 -30.30 -6.09 -14.31
C VAL A 291 -29.87 -5.02 -13.31
N MET A 292 -28.65 -5.13 -12.83
CA MET A 292 -28.11 -4.21 -11.84
C MET A 292 -27.61 -2.93 -12.52
N PRO A 293 -27.87 -1.75 -11.93
CA PRO A 293 -27.25 -0.52 -12.39
C PRO A 293 -25.74 -0.58 -12.11
N GLN A 294 -24.95 0.13 -12.91
CA GLN A 294 -23.54 0.36 -12.63
C GLN A 294 -23.39 1.11 -11.30
N THR A 295 -22.63 0.52 -10.36
CA THR A 295 -22.37 1.15 -9.05
C THR A 295 -20.98 1.76 -8.91
N ILE A 296 -20.06 1.45 -9.82
CA ILE A 296 -18.68 1.94 -9.82
C ILE A 296 -18.17 2.10 -11.25
N ASP A 297 -17.27 3.05 -11.48
CA ASP A 297 -16.65 3.25 -12.78
C ASP A 297 -15.79 2.06 -13.21
N GLY A 298 -15.95 1.63 -14.46
CA GLY A 298 -15.16 0.55 -15.07
C GLY A 298 -15.75 -0.85 -14.91
N CYS A 299 -17.03 -0.96 -14.54
CA CYS A 299 -17.70 -2.24 -14.36
C CYS A 299 -19.22 -2.12 -14.59
N SER A 300 -19.84 -3.05 -15.32
CA SER A 300 -21.29 -3.09 -15.49
C SER A 300 -21.94 -3.87 -14.34
N GLY A 301 -22.93 -3.27 -13.68
CA GLY A 301 -23.69 -3.91 -12.61
C GLY A 301 -23.24 -3.60 -11.19
N LEU A 302 -23.66 -4.46 -10.26
CA LEU A 302 -23.46 -4.28 -8.82
C LEU A 302 -22.05 -4.70 -8.43
N PHE A 303 -21.29 -3.76 -7.88
CA PHE A 303 -19.96 -3.98 -7.32
C PHE A 303 -19.97 -5.14 -6.33
N HIS A 304 -18.98 -6.03 -6.45
CA HIS A 304 -18.78 -7.14 -5.52
C HIS A 304 -17.44 -7.06 -4.82
N LEU A 305 -16.36 -6.85 -5.58
CA LEU A 305 -15.02 -6.69 -5.02
C LEU A 305 -14.14 -5.86 -5.95
N MET A 306 -13.07 -5.29 -5.41
CA MET A 306 -12.04 -4.60 -6.19
C MET A 306 -10.82 -5.49 -6.31
N TRP A 307 -10.46 -5.86 -7.54
CA TRP A 307 -9.28 -6.67 -7.79
C TRP A 307 -8.06 -5.79 -8.01
N VAL A 308 -6.96 -6.14 -7.34
CA VAL A 308 -5.62 -5.60 -7.63
C VAL A 308 -4.71 -6.74 -8.03
N LYS A 309 -4.06 -6.61 -9.18
CA LYS A 309 -3.14 -7.59 -9.73
C LYS A 309 -2.05 -7.97 -8.72
N GLY A 310 -1.94 -9.26 -8.39
CA GLY A 310 -1.02 -9.74 -7.35
C GLY A 310 0.45 -9.39 -7.63
N GLY A 311 0.86 -9.38 -8.90
CA GLY A 311 2.20 -8.97 -9.33
C GLY A 311 2.52 -7.50 -9.04
N ALA A 312 1.54 -6.60 -9.12
CA ALA A 312 1.74 -5.19 -8.81
C ALA A 312 1.93 -4.97 -7.30
N VAL A 313 1.09 -5.59 -6.47
CA VAL A 313 1.25 -5.56 -5.01
C VAL A 313 2.59 -6.18 -4.59
N SER A 314 3.00 -7.29 -5.22
CA SER A 314 4.25 -7.98 -4.88
C SER A 314 5.51 -7.15 -5.15
N LYS A 315 5.46 -6.21 -6.11
CA LYS A 315 6.57 -5.29 -6.39
C LYS A 315 6.74 -4.22 -5.31
N LEU A 316 5.65 -3.81 -4.68
CA LEU A 316 5.68 -2.87 -3.56
C LEU A 316 6.24 -3.51 -2.29
N ARG A 317 6.24 -4.83 -2.16
CA ARG A 317 6.59 -5.51 -0.89
C ARG A 317 8.07 -5.54 -0.58
N GLU A 318 8.41 -5.63 0.70
CA GLU A 318 9.76 -5.99 1.17
C GLU A 318 10.13 -7.42 0.72
N PRO A 319 11.41 -7.75 0.46
CA PRO A 319 11.83 -9.14 0.27
C PRO A 319 11.56 -9.98 1.54
N LEU A 320 10.86 -11.10 1.37
CA LEU A 320 10.46 -12.03 2.45
C LEU A 320 11.63 -12.81 3.09
N THR A 321 12.87 -12.54 2.70
CA THR A 321 14.06 -13.25 3.18
C THR A 321 15.18 -12.25 3.44
N SER A 322 15.80 -12.37 4.60
CA SER A 322 16.98 -11.65 5.10
C SER A 322 18.27 -11.81 4.25
N SER A 323 18.13 -12.29 3.02
CA SER A 323 19.17 -12.28 1.99
C SER A 323 19.22 -10.89 1.38
N MET A 324 20.00 -10.04 2.03
CA MET A 324 20.76 -8.91 1.47
C MET A 324 20.85 -8.96 -0.07
N TYR A 325 20.36 -7.90 -0.75
CA TYR A 325 20.67 -7.50 -2.14
C TYR A 325 19.77 -7.90 -3.33
N LEU A 326 18.58 -8.45 -3.17
CA LEU A 326 17.59 -8.49 -4.28
C LEU A 326 16.35 -7.66 -3.93
N SER A 327 16.44 -6.38 -4.29
CA SER A 327 15.51 -5.29 -3.98
C SER A 327 14.06 -5.59 -4.39
N ARG A 328 13.21 -5.91 -3.42
CA ARG A 328 11.77 -5.64 -3.53
C ARG A 328 11.46 -4.36 -2.75
N GLY A 329 10.54 -3.55 -3.25
CA GLY A 329 10.44 -2.11 -2.93
C GLY A 329 10.83 -1.25 -4.14
N ILE A 330 10.49 0.03 -4.08
CA ILE A 330 10.74 1.02 -5.13
C ILE A 330 11.98 1.81 -4.78
N PRO A 331 13.08 1.68 -5.55
CA PRO A 331 14.22 2.58 -5.42
C PRO A 331 13.87 3.93 -6.03
N VAL A 332 13.99 4.99 -5.23
CA VAL A 332 13.77 6.38 -5.65
C VAL A 332 15.09 7.11 -5.55
N THR A 333 15.41 7.87 -6.60
CA THR A 333 16.64 8.65 -6.67
C THR A 333 16.29 10.10 -6.97
N GLN A 334 16.90 11.01 -6.25
CA GLN A 334 16.81 12.44 -6.49
C GLN A 334 18.21 13.03 -6.69
N ILE A 335 18.44 13.64 -7.85
CA ILE A 335 19.67 14.38 -8.10
C ILE A 335 19.58 15.70 -7.32
N TRP A 336 20.62 16.06 -6.57
CA TRP A 336 20.67 17.34 -5.87
C TRP A 336 21.83 18.17 -6.41
N GLN A 337 21.68 19.49 -6.36
CA GLN A 337 22.71 20.42 -6.81
C GLN A 337 23.49 20.90 -5.59
N ALA A 338 24.78 20.55 -5.53
CA ALA A 338 25.66 21.01 -4.48
C ALA A 338 25.84 22.54 -4.60
N PRO A 339 25.75 23.28 -3.47
CA PRO A 339 25.93 24.72 -3.48
C PRO A 339 27.40 25.09 -3.79
N HIS A 340 27.60 26.33 -4.21
CA HIS A 340 28.95 26.86 -4.41
C HIS A 340 29.72 26.90 -3.07
N ASN A 341 31.00 26.54 -3.13
CA ASN A 341 31.90 26.55 -1.97
C ASN A 341 33.00 27.60 -2.14
N TYR A 342 33.64 27.93 -1.01
CA TYR A 342 34.73 28.89 -0.94
C TYR A 342 35.95 28.53 -1.84
N PHE A 343 36.20 27.24 -2.06
CA PHE A 343 37.34 26.76 -2.86
C PHE A 343 37.04 26.68 -4.36
N ASN A 344 35.85 27.09 -4.80
CA ASN A 344 35.38 27.03 -6.19
C ASN A 344 35.53 25.64 -6.83
N HIS A 345 35.43 24.58 -6.03
CA HIS A 345 35.45 23.21 -6.53
C HIS A 345 34.06 22.78 -7.00
N ASP A 346 33.93 22.17 -8.17
CA ASP A 346 32.63 21.73 -8.66
C ASP A 346 32.26 20.34 -8.10
N PHE A 347 31.45 20.33 -7.03
CA PHE A 347 30.91 19.10 -6.44
C PHE A 347 29.77 18.46 -7.25
N ASN A 348 29.32 19.10 -8.34
CA ASN A 348 28.31 18.54 -9.22
C ASN A 348 28.90 17.62 -10.31
N GLN A 349 30.24 17.53 -10.38
CA GLN A 349 30.92 16.52 -11.20
C GLN A 349 30.51 15.12 -10.76
N GLY A 350 29.73 14.44 -11.59
CA GLY A 350 29.17 13.10 -11.30
C GLY A 350 27.71 13.07 -10.88
N LYS A 351 26.99 14.20 -10.87
CA LYS A 351 25.55 14.30 -10.56
C LYS A 351 25.20 13.66 -9.21
N PRO A 352 25.62 14.28 -8.09
CA PRO A 352 25.40 13.70 -6.78
C PRO A 352 23.89 13.52 -6.53
N ALA A 353 23.54 12.40 -5.91
CA ALA A 353 22.15 12.03 -5.69
C ALA A 353 21.93 11.51 -4.27
N VAL A 354 20.70 11.71 -3.79
CA VAL A 354 20.16 11.05 -2.61
C VAL A 354 19.26 9.91 -3.07
N HIS A 355 19.23 8.83 -2.29
CA HIS A 355 18.51 7.60 -2.64
C HIS A 355 17.71 7.13 -1.45
N VAL A 356 16.54 6.55 -1.70
CA VAL A 356 15.73 5.88 -0.69
C VAL A 356 15.06 4.69 -1.35
N THR A 357 14.99 3.57 -0.66
CA THR A 357 14.13 2.45 -1.08
C THR A 357 12.89 2.43 -0.22
N ILE A 358 11.71 2.43 -0.83
CA ILE A 358 10.43 2.41 -0.12
C ILE A 358 9.69 1.12 -0.42
N ALA A 359 9.12 0.49 0.60
CA ALA A 359 8.34 -0.73 0.44
C ALA A 359 7.08 -0.68 1.30
N ILE A 360 6.16 -1.59 1.01
CA ILE A 360 4.98 -1.89 1.82
C ILE A 360 5.18 -3.25 2.45
N ASP A 361 5.30 -3.30 3.76
CA ASP A 361 5.34 -4.54 4.52
C ASP A 361 3.93 -5.04 4.87
N GLY A 362 3.82 -6.35 5.02
CA GLY A 362 2.70 -7.03 5.67
C GLY A 362 3.21 -7.77 6.89
N PHE A 363 2.53 -7.63 8.03
CA PHE A 363 2.96 -8.23 9.31
C PHE A 363 3.63 -9.61 9.18
N ALA A 364 4.79 -9.79 9.79
CA ALA A 364 5.58 -11.03 9.75
C ALA A 364 4.72 -12.26 10.09
N GLY A 365 4.38 -13.05 9.06
CA GLY A 365 3.54 -14.25 9.16
C GLY A 365 2.19 -14.17 8.45
N ALA A 366 1.69 -12.98 8.13
CA ALA A 366 0.46 -12.79 7.35
C ALA A 366 0.79 -12.23 5.97
N LYS A 367 0.36 -12.91 4.90
CA LYS A 367 0.45 -12.36 3.54
C LYS A 367 -0.64 -11.29 3.39
N ALA A 368 -0.37 -10.04 3.83
CA ALA A 368 -1.27 -8.91 3.60
C ALA A 368 -1.67 -8.92 2.13
N ALA A 369 -2.96 -9.04 1.83
CA ALA A 369 -3.46 -9.17 0.48
C ALA A 369 -4.77 -8.41 0.37
N VAL A 370 -5.11 -7.96 -0.82
CA VAL A 370 -6.47 -7.49 -1.12
C VAL A 370 -7.35 -8.64 -1.62
N TRP A 371 -6.71 -9.71 -2.11
CA TRP A 371 -7.30 -10.90 -2.70
C TRP A 371 -6.22 -11.99 -2.79
N PRO A 372 -6.52 -13.30 -2.65
CA PRO A 372 -7.80 -13.91 -2.26
C PRO A 372 -8.12 -13.92 -0.77
N TYR A 373 -7.15 -13.58 0.08
CA TYR A 373 -7.31 -13.53 1.53
C TYR A 373 -7.16 -12.09 2.03
N PRO A 374 -8.17 -11.21 1.86
CA PRO A 374 -8.08 -9.81 2.22
C PRO A 374 -7.66 -9.60 3.68
N THR A 375 -6.49 -9.00 3.89
CA THR A 375 -5.96 -8.67 5.22
C THR A 375 -5.40 -7.23 5.21
N PRO A 376 -6.03 -6.29 5.93
CA PRO A 376 -5.63 -4.88 5.94
C PRO A 376 -4.45 -4.65 6.89
N LYS A 377 -3.24 -5.02 6.44
CA LYS A 377 -1.99 -4.87 7.21
C LYS A 377 -0.83 -4.35 6.37
N PHE A 378 -1.13 -3.56 5.34
CA PHE A 378 -0.13 -2.87 4.54
C PHE A 378 0.45 -1.71 5.36
N GLN A 379 1.78 -1.69 5.53
CA GLN A 379 2.51 -0.64 6.26
C GLN A 379 3.71 -0.17 5.45
N VAL A 380 3.95 1.13 5.40
CA VAL A 380 5.08 1.68 4.66
C VAL A 380 6.37 1.54 5.46
N ARG A 381 7.44 1.09 4.79
CA ARG A 381 8.81 1.01 5.34
C ARG A 381 9.80 1.66 4.40
N SER A 382 10.57 2.60 4.92
CA SER A 382 11.68 3.26 4.22
C SER A 382 13.01 2.62 4.62
N TYR A 383 13.87 2.40 3.64
CA TYR A 383 15.24 1.92 3.81
C TYR A 383 16.19 2.98 3.27
N PRO A 384 17.19 3.39 4.08
CA PRO A 384 18.18 4.37 3.67
C PRO A 384 19.10 3.86 2.55
#